data_AF-A0AB36TMT1-F1
#
_entry.id   AF-A0AB36TMT1-F1
#
_cell.length_a   1.000
_cell.length_b   1.000
_cell.length_c   1.000
_cell.angle_alpha   90.00
_cell.angle_beta   90.00
_cell.angle_gamma   90.00
#
_symmetry.space_group_name_H-M   'P 1'
#
loop_
_entity.id
_entity.type
_entity.pdbx_description
1 polymer ?
#
loop_
_entity_poly.entity_id
_entity_poly.type
_entity_poly.pdbx_seq_one_letter_code
_entity_poly.pdbx_strand_id
1 'polypeptide(L)'
;MRNRDKAILNNLKRFRCMSRDDIIDLHFQGLKNAVTCCNTVMKRLRRDGHVDANISQQPYIYFPQSSTLRKTSQKIPHFLGILDVYKQLIYYEKPKLFKVEPKYGKEFMEPDAFTIWRRSPFFIEVQKSVYSKKVMQDKINRYELYFHSQEWHNESWQPKESKFFPSILIITEKYYNISSFSLRIFQASSIGNFLNSLAVKAQ
;
A
#
# COMPACT_ATOMS: atom_id res chain seq x y z
N MET A 1 -8.51 -0.12 26.44
CA MET A 1 -7.72 -0.25 25.20
C MET A 1 -6.85 1.01 25.01
N ARG A 2 -5.53 0.87 24.88
CA ARG A 2 -4.57 2.00 24.79
C ARG A 2 -4.58 2.63 23.39
N ASN A 3 -4.04 3.85 23.25
CA ASN A 3 -3.94 4.52 21.94
C ASN A 3 -3.14 3.71 20.91
N ARG A 4 -2.05 3.06 21.33
CA ARG A 4 -1.26 2.15 20.47
C ARG A 4 -2.11 0.98 19.98
N ASP A 5 -2.91 0.39 20.85
CA ASP A 5 -3.80 -0.73 20.50
C ASP A 5 -4.79 -0.31 19.40
N LYS A 6 -5.43 0.85 19.57
CA LYS A 6 -6.34 1.43 18.56
C LYS A 6 -5.61 1.64 17.22
N ALA A 7 -4.38 2.16 17.26
CA ALA A 7 -3.58 2.38 16.05
C ALA A 7 -3.23 1.06 15.34
N ILE A 8 -2.83 0.02 16.08
CA ILE A 8 -2.56 -1.33 15.55
C ILE A 8 -3.82 -1.89 14.88
N LEU A 9 -4.98 -1.82 15.56
CA LEU A 9 -6.24 -2.34 15.03
C LEU A 9 -6.68 -1.58 13.77
N ASN A 10 -6.49 -0.27 13.72
CA ASN A 10 -6.80 0.54 12.53
C ASN A 10 -5.91 0.15 11.34
N ASN A 11 -4.61 -0.08 11.58
CA ASN A 11 -3.71 -0.55 10.52
C ASN A 11 -4.03 -2.00 10.09
N LEU A 12 -4.37 -2.90 11.02
CA LEU A 12 -4.80 -4.26 10.69
C LEU A 12 -6.05 -4.26 9.83
N LYS A 13 -7.01 -3.36 10.12
CA LYS A 13 -8.20 -3.17 9.28
C LYS A 13 -7.84 -2.63 7.90
N ARG A 14 -6.93 -1.64 7.83
CA ARG A 14 -6.50 -1.01 6.58
C ARG A 14 -5.78 -2.00 5.65
N PHE A 15 -4.81 -2.74 6.17
CA PHE A 15 -3.96 -3.64 5.37
C PHE A 15 -4.47 -5.09 5.35
N ARG A 16 -5.54 -5.39 6.08
CA ARG A 16 -6.16 -6.73 6.26
C ARG A 16 -5.29 -7.77 6.98
N CYS A 17 -3.97 -7.66 6.91
CA CYS A 17 -3.04 -8.45 7.70
C CYS A 17 -1.72 -7.70 7.91
N MET A 18 -1.01 -8.02 8.99
CA MET A 18 0.35 -7.54 9.25
C MET A 18 1.16 -8.63 9.96
N SER A 19 2.45 -8.78 9.64
CA SER A 19 3.33 -9.65 10.43
C SER A 19 3.66 -9.00 11.78
N ARG A 20 4.17 -9.79 12.73
CA ARG A 20 4.74 -9.27 13.99
C ARG A 20 5.76 -8.16 13.73
N ASP A 21 6.63 -8.37 12.75
CA ASP A 21 7.75 -7.45 12.50
C ASP A 21 7.23 -6.16 11.86
N ASP A 22 6.22 -6.22 10.99
CA ASP A 22 5.54 -5.02 10.49
C ASP A 22 4.87 -4.21 11.61
N ILE A 23 4.25 -4.89 12.59
CA ILE A 23 3.64 -4.22 13.74
C ILE A 23 4.71 -3.54 14.59
N ILE A 24 5.87 -4.19 14.77
CA ILE A 24 7.00 -3.62 15.48
C ILE A 24 7.49 -2.36 14.77
N ASP A 25 7.73 -2.45 13.46
CA ASP A 25 8.18 -1.34 12.61
C ASP A 25 7.21 -0.14 12.66
N LEU A 26 5.91 -0.37 12.80
CA LEU A 26 4.93 0.72 12.79
C LEU A 26 4.60 1.29 14.18
N HIS A 27 4.73 0.50 15.25
CA HIS A 27 4.12 0.86 16.54
C HIS A 27 5.05 0.71 17.75
N PHE A 28 6.19 0.06 17.59
CA PHE A 28 7.14 -0.23 18.67
C PHE A 28 8.57 0.22 18.36
N GLN A 29 8.76 1.03 17.30
CA GLN A 29 10.05 1.65 17.00
C GLN A 29 10.60 2.43 18.20
N GLY A 30 11.92 2.33 18.41
CA GLY A 30 12.64 3.00 19.50
C GLY A 30 12.55 2.32 20.87
N LEU A 31 11.81 1.21 21.02
CA LEU A 31 11.73 0.48 22.28
C LEU A 31 12.83 -0.58 22.38
N LYS A 32 13.59 -0.57 23.49
CA LYS A 32 14.66 -1.57 23.76
C LYS A 32 14.18 -3.03 23.68
N ASN A 33 12.92 -3.30 24.09
CA ASN A 33 12.33 -4.64 24.12
C ASN A 33 11.10 -4.74 23.19
N ALA A 34 11.19 -4.16 21.98
CA ALA A 34 10.08 -4.05 21.04
C ALA A 34 9.35 -5.38 20.77
N VAL A 35 10.10 -6.48 20.59
CA VAL A 35 9.54 -7.83 20.36
C VAL A 35 8.69 -8.30 21.53
N THR A 36 9.23 -8.26 22.75
CA THR A 36 8.51 -8.67 23.96
C THR A 36 7.28 -7.80 24.20
N CYS A 37 7.41 -6.49 24.05
CA CYS A 37 6.28 -5.56 24.17
C CYS A 37 5.18 -5.84 23.13
N CYS A 38 5.57 -6.06 21.86
CA CYS A 38 4.63 -6.39 20.79
C CYS A 38 3.91 -7.71 21.09
N ASN A 39 4.65 -8.76 21.44
CA ASN A 39 4.07 -10.07 21.76
C ASN A 39 3.07 -9.98 22.92
N THR A 40 3.36 -9.22 23.98
CA THR A 40 2.43 -9.01 25.09
C THR A 40 1.16 -8.30 24.64
N VAL A 41 1.29 -7.24 23.83
CA VAL A 41 0.14 -6.51 23.27
C VAL A 41 -0.72 -7.41 22.38
N MET A 42 -0.09 -8.17 21.49
CA MET A 42 -0.79 -9.04 20.55
C MET A 42 -1.45 -10.25 21.23
N LYS A 43 -0.79 -10.85 22.24
CA LYS A 43 -1.41 -11.89 23.08
C LYS A 43 -2.67 -11.37 23.77
N ARG A 44 -2.61 -10.17 24.35
CA ARG A 44 -3.77 -9.53 24.98
C ARG A 44 -4.87 -9.24 23.96
N LEU A 45 -4.56 -8.59 22.83
CA LEU A 45 -5.55 -8.29 21.79
C LEU A 45 -6.22 -9.54 21.23
N ARG A 46 -5.49 -10.65 21.12
CA ARG A 46 -6.03 -11.94 20.68
C ARG A 46 -6.93 -12.57 21.74
N ARG A 47 -6.49 -12.59 23.00
CA ARG A 47 -7.29 -13.08 24.14
C ARG A 47 -8.60 -12.33 24.27
N ASP A 48 -8.57 -11.01 24.06
CA ASP A 48 -9.73 -10.13 24.15
C ASP A 48 -10.57 -10.15 22.85
N GLY A 49 -10.24 -11.00 21.87
CA GLY A 49 -11.05 -11.23 20.65
C GLY A 49 -10.99 -10.13 19.59
N HIS A 50 -10.00 -9.24 19.63
CA HIS A 50 -9.86 -8.14 18.66
C HIS A 50 -9.08 -8.53 17.40
N VAL A 51 -8.22 -9.53 17.50
CA VAL A 51 -7.35 -9.99 16.40
C VAL A 51 -7.26 -11.51 16.41
N ASP A 52 -7.01 -12.07 15.23
CA ASP A 52 -6.65 -13.46 15.06
C ASP A 52 -5.20 -13.55 14.54
N ALA A 53 -4.59 -14.73 14.65
CA ALA A 53 -3.24 -14.99 14.18
C ALA A 53 -3.15 -16.29 13.37
N ASN A 54 -2.34 -16.25 12.32
CA ASN A 54 -1.77 -17.43 11.70
C ASN A 54 -0.44 -17.74 12.41
N ILE A 55 -0.45 -18.82 13.18
CA ILE A 55 0.69 -19.30 13.97
C ILE A 55 1.52 -20.37 13.25
N SER A 56 1.11 -20.79 12.05
CA SER A 56 1.77 -21.83 11.27
C SER A 56 3.03 -21.35 10.55
N GLN A 57 3.32 -20.04 10.60
CA GLN A 57 4.51 -19.44 10.03
C GLN A 57 5.15 -18.47 11.03
N GLN A 58 6.45 -18.24 10.90
CA GLN A 58 7.19 -17.28 11.72
C GLN A 58 7.82 -16.21 10.80
N PRO A 59 7.71 -14.92 11.14
CA PRO A 59 6.93 -14.36 12.24
C PRO A 59 5.40 -14.60 12.08
N TYR A 60 4.66 -14.63 13.19
CA TYR A 60 3.20 -14.73 13.14
C TYR A 60 2.58 -13.60 12.31
N ILE A 61 1.53 -13.94 11.56
CA ILE A 61 0.72 -12.97 10.81
C ILE A 61 -0.59 -12.75 11.55
N TYR A 62 -0.90 -11.50 11.82
CA TYR A 62 -2.10 -11.08 12.53
C TYR A 62 -3.15 -10.54 11.55
N PHE A 63 -4.41 -10.78 11.90
CA PHE A 63 -5.59 -10.41 11.12
C PHE A 63 -6.58 -9.68 12.04
N PRO A 64 -7.39 -8.73 11.52
CA PRO A 64 -8.52 -8.20 12.29
C PRO A 64 -9.54 -9.32 12.54
N GLN A 65 -10.29 -9.24 13.65
CA GLN A 65 -11.29 -10.26 13.98
C GLN A 65 -12.30 -10.52 12.85
N SER A 66 -12.80 -9.45 12.21
CA SER A 66 -13.70 -9.51 11.07
C SER A 66 -12.92 -9.52 9.74
N SER A 67 -11.88 -10.34 9.63
CA SER A 67 -11.07 -10.43 8.41
C SER A 67 -11.86 -11.14 7.30
N THR A 68 -11.94 -10.51 6.13
CA THR A 68 -12.40 -11.17 4.90
C THR A 68 -11.33 -12.09 4.29
N LEU A 69 -10.08 -11.94 4.75
CA LEU A 69 -8.92 -12.70 4.28
C LEU A 69 -8.74 -13.96 5.11
N ARG A 70 -8.77 -15.13 4.45
CA ARG A 70 -8.44 -16.43 5.08
C ARG A 70 -6.95 -16.48 5.44
N LYS A 71 -6.62 -17.16 6.56
CA LYS A 71 -5.23 -17.31 7.07
C LYS A 71 -4.25 -17.97 6.11
N THR A 72 -4.75 -18.77 5.17
CA THR A 72 -3.99 -19.48 4.14
C THR A 72 -4.10 -18.82 2.76
N SER A 73 -4.63 -17.60 2.69
CA SER A 73 -4.85 -16.93 1.40
C SER A 73 -3.55 -16.59 0.69
N GLN A 74 -3.51 -16.88 -0.61
CA GLN A 74 -2.44 -16.47 -1.52
C GLN A 74 -2.34 -14.93 -1.67
N LYS A 75 -3.32 -14.16 -1.18
CA LYS A 75 -3.28 -12.69 -1.17
C LYS A 75 -2.49 -12.12 0.02
N ILE A 76 -2.04 -12.93 0.99
CA ILE A 76 -1.26 -12.42 2.12
C ILE A 76 0.03 -11.70 1.65
N PRO A 77 0.87 -12.29 0.77
CA PRO A 77 2.07 -11.60 0.26
C PRO A 77 1.78 -10.29 -0.47
N HIS A 78 0.59 -10.18 -1.07
CA HIS A 78 0.09 -8.97 -1.73
C HIS A 78 -0.08 -7.82 -0.73
N PHE A 79 -0.90 -8.04 0.30
CA PHE A 79 -1.15 -7.05 1.35
C PHE A 79 0.12 -6.67 2.12
N LEU A 80 1.00 -7.63 2.40
CA LEU A 80 2.30 -7.35 3.00
C LEU A 80 3.18 -6.51 2.07
N GLY A 81 3.07 -6.66 0.74
CA GLY A 81 3.76 -5.81 -0.23
C GLY A 81 3.27 -4.36 -0.20
N ILE A 82 1.95 -4.16 -0.13
CA ILE A 82 1.36 -2.81 0.00
C ILE A 82 1.79 -2.16 1.32
N LEU A 83 1.80 -2.93 2.40
CA LEU A 83 2.28 -2.49 3.72
C LEU A 83 3.74 -2.08 3.69
N ASP A 84 4.59 -2.86 3.02
CA ASP A 84 6.00 -2.52 2.85
C ASP A 84 6.19 -1.17 2.13
N VAL A 85 5.45 -0.94 1.04
CA VAL A 85 5.46 0.37 0.36
C VAL A 85 5.01 1.48 1.30
N TYR A 86 3.96 1.26 2.11
CA TYR A 86 3.54 2.22 3.10
C TYR A 86 4.64 2.53 4.14
N LYS A 87 5.36 1.51 4.65
CA LYS A 87 6.51 1.68 5.56
C LYS A 87 7.60 2.53 4.91
N GLN A 88 7.91 2.29 3.64
CA GLN A 88 8.89 3.07 2.91
C GLN A 88 8.44 4.53 2.72
N LEU A 89 7.15 4.78 2.43
CA LEU A 89 6.63 6.15 2.33
C LEU A 89 6.79 6.92 3.64
N ILE A 90 6.34 6.35 4.76
CA ILE A 90 6.37 7.03 6.08
C ILE A 90 7.79 7.28 6.60
N TYR A 91 8.78 6.49 6.15
CA TYR A 91 10.19 6.72 6.47
C TYR A 91 10.65 8.10 5.99
N TYR A 92 10.19 8.53 4.81
CA TYR A 92 10.52 9.84 4.25
C TYR A 92 9.52 10.93 4.65
N GLU A 93 8.22 10.65 4.53
CA GLU A 93 7.14 11.56 4.91
C GLU A 93 5.82 10.81 5.07
N LYS A 94 5.07 11.08 6.13
CA LYS A 94 3.76 10.47 6.33
C LYS A 94 2.79 10.94 5.23
N PRO A 95 2.19 10.03 4.44
CA PRO A 95 1.23 10.43 3.41
C PRO A 95 -0.01 11.05 4.06
N LYS A 96 -0.56 12.09 3.41
CA LYS A 96 -1.80 12.76 3.83
C LYS A 96 -2.99 11.80 3.78
N LEU A 97 -2.98 10.93 2.78
CA LEU A 97 -4.00 9.92 2.55
C LEU A 97 -3.32 8.66 2.02
N PHE A 98 -3.74 7.49 2.51
CA PHE A 98 -3.32 6.20 1.98
C PHE A 98 -4.50 5.23 2.02
N LYS A 99 -5.04 4.87 0.85
CA LYS A 99 -6.15 3.93 0.67
C LYS A 99 -5.59 2.64 0.05
N VAL A 100 -5.90 1.49 0.66
CA VAL A 100 -5.53 0.16 0.16
C VAL A 100 -6.65 -0.37 -0.72
N GLU A 101 -6.31 -0.88 -1.91
CA GLU A 101 -7.24 -1.42 -2.91
C GLU A 101 -8.51 -0.55 -3.13
N PRO A 102 -8.38 0.77 -3.39
CA PRO A 102 -9.56 1.58 -3.72
C PRO A 102 -10.23 1.06 -5.00
N LYS A 103 -11.56 1.17 -5.04
CA LYS A 103 -12.38 0.72 -6.16
C LYS A 103 -12.88 1.93 -6.94
N TYR A 104 -12.66 1.93 -8.25
CA TYR A 104 -13.10 3.01 -9.15
C TYR A 104 -14.25 2.58 -10.06
N GLY A 105 -14.42 1.27 -10.30
CA GLY A 105 -15.46 0.73 -11.17
C GLY A 105 -14.99 -0.59 -11.77
N LYS A 106 -15.92 -1.42 -12.26
CA LYS A 106 -15.56 -2.74 -12.84
C LYS A 106 -14.73 -2.63 -14.12
N GLU A 107 -14.88 -1.55 -14.86
CA GLU A 107 -14.24 -1.32 -16.16
C GLU A 107 -12.89 -0.59 -16.04
N PHE A 108 -12.62 0.01 -14.89
CA PHE A 108 -11.41 0.81 -14.65
C PHE A 108 -10.31 0.01 -13.95
N MET A 109 -9.25 0.70 -13.55
CA MET A 109 -8.18 0.15 -12.75
C MET A 109 -8.63 -0.17 -11.32
N GLU A 110 -7.94 -1.15 -10.73
CA GLU A 110 -7.96 -1.40 -9.30
C GLU A 110 -6.51 -1.31 -8.81
N PRO A 111 -6.02 -0.11 -8.44
CA PRO A 111 -4.67 0.05 -7.96
C PRO A 111 -4.52 -0.65 -6.62
N ASP A 112 -3.33 -1.14 -6.33
CA ASP A 112 -3.03 -1.74 -5.03
C ASP A 112 -3.11 -0.71 -3.89
N ALA A 113 -2.70 0.53 -4.16
CA ALA A 113 -2.97 1.65 -3.26
C ALA A 113 -3.16 2.97 -4.00
N PHE A 114 -3.91 3.87 -3.38
CA PHE A 114 -3.93 5.29 -3.73
C PHE A 114 -3.36 6.10 -2.57
N THR A 115 -2.45 7.02 -2.86
CA THR A 115 -1.82 7.87 -1.84
C THR A 115 -1.72 9.32 -2.27
N ILE A 116 -1.75 10.23 -1.30
CA ILE A 116 -1.32 11.62 -1.48
C ILE A 116 -0.08 11.81 -0.63
N TRP A 117 1.06 11.97 -1.30
CA TRP A 117 2.38 11.99 -0.69
C TRP A 117 3.21 13.11 -1.30
N ARG A 118 3.90 13.91 -0.47
CA ARG A 118 4.63 15.11 -0.95
C ARG A 118 3.78 16.03 -1.84
N ARG A 119 2.53 16.26 -1.41
CA ARG A 119 1.51 17.05 -2.12
C ARG A 119 1.11 16.53 -3.51
N SER A 120 1.55 15.33 -3.87
CA SER A 120 1.27 14.73 -5.18
C SER A 120 0.43 13.46 -5.03
N PRO A 121 -0.64 13.28 -5.82
CA PRO A 121 -1.43 12.06 -5.82
C PRO A 121 -0.75 10.95 -6.65
N PHE A 122 -0.76 9.73 -6.12
CA PHE A 122 -0.22 8.55 -6.79
C PHE A 122 -1.18 7.37 -6.74
N PHE A 123 -1.29 6.67 -7.87
CA PHE A 123 -1.69 5.28 -7.90
C PHE A 123 -0.45 4.40 -7.77
N ILE A 124 -0.48 3.44 -6.86
CA ILE A 124 0.63 2.53 -6.59
C ILE A 124 0.23 1.12 -7.01
N GLU A 125 1.13 0.47 -7.74
CA GLU A 125 1.02 -0.93 -8.15
C GLU A 125 2.23 -1.70 -7.63
N VAL A 126 2.00 -2.74 -6.82
CA VAL A 126 3.05 -3.57 -6.22
C VAL A 126 3.15 -4.87 -7.01
N GLN A 127 4.09 -4.92 -7.95
CA GLN A 127 4.25 -6.03 -8.87
C GLN A 127 5.40 -6.94 -8.44
N LYS A 128 5.10 -7.94 -7.59
CA LYS A 128 6.08 -8.96 -7.16
C LYS A 128 6.29 -10.07 -8.17
N SER A 129 5.29 -10.37 -8.98
CA SER A 129 5.38 -11.42 -10.02
C SER A 129 5.81 -10.83 -11.36
N VAL A 130 6.47 -11.63 -12.19
CA VAL A 130 6.84 -11.19 -13.54
C VAL A 130 5.65 -11.30 -14.47
N TYR A 131 5.20 -10.17 -15.01
CA TYR A 131 4.14 -10.13 -16.02
C TYR A 131 4.72 -10.00 -17.44
N SER A 132 3.88 -10.28 -18.43
CA SER A 132 4.21 -9.97 -19.83
C SER A 132 4.01 -8.48 -20.09
N LYS A 133 4.67 -7.95 -21.14
CA LYS A 133 4.44 -6.58 -21.59
C LYS A 133 2.96 -6.31 -21.89
N LYS A 134 2.28 -7.26 -22.53
CA LYS A 134 0.86 -7.15 -22.88
C LYS A 134 0.00 -6.96 -21.64
N VAL A 135 0.18 -7.79 -20.61
CA VAL A 135 -0.59 -7.70 -19.36
C VAL A 135 -0.36 -6.36 -18.66
N MET A 136 0.89 -5.86 -18.64
CA MET A 136 1.18 -4.56 -18.06
C MET A 136 0.57 -3.42 -18.87
N GLN A 137 0.62 -3.49 -20.21
CA GLN A 137 -0.01 -2.48 -21.06
C GLN A 137 -1.53 -2.47 -20.90
N ASP A 138 -2.18 -3.64 -20.84
CA ASP A 138 -3.62 -3.75 -20.59
C ASP A 138 -4.01 -3.15 -19.23
N LYS A 139 -3.12 -3.23 -18.24
CA LYS A 139 -3.28 -2.54 -16.96
C LYS A 139 -3.27 -1.02 -17.14
N ILE A 140 -2.29 -0.48 -17.86
CA ILE A 140 -2.18 0.95 -18.18
C ILE A 140 -3.38 1.44 -18.99
N ASN A 141 -3.86 0.66 -19.96
CA ASN A 141 -5.02 1.03 -20.78
C ASN A 141 -6.29 1.24 -19.92
N ARG A 142 -6.45 0.51 -18.81
CA ARG A 142 -7.55 0.74 -17.85
C ARG A 142 -7.41 2.06 -17.09
N TYR A 143 -6.19 2.51 -16.81
CA TYR A 143 -5.96 3.85 -16.29
C TYR A 143 -6.28 4.93 -17.32
N GLU A 144 -5.95 4.70 -18.60
CA GLU A 144 -6.30 5.63 -19.67
C GLU A 144 -7.81 5.75 -19.83
N LEU A 145 -8.52 4.61 -19.76
CA LEU A 145 -9.98 4.59 -19.83
C LEU A 145 -10.61 5.43 -18.71
N TYR A 146 -10.10 5.32 -17.48
CA TYR A 146 -10.53 6.17 -16.37
C TYR A 146 -10.11 7.64 -16.54
N PHE A 147 -8.92 7.92 -17.08
CA PHE A 147 -8.52 9.28 -17.40
C PHE A 147 -9.48 9.93 -18.39
N HIS A 148 -9.87 9.21 -19.44
CA HIS A 148 -10.78 9.68 -20.48
C HIS A 148 -12.23 9.78 -20.00
N SER A 149 -12.66 9.00 -19.00
CA SER A 149 -14.02 9.11 -18.45
C SER A 149 -14.27 10.40 -17.67
N GLN A 150 -13.20 11.11 -17.25
CA GLN A 150 -13.25 12.34 -16.45
C GLN A 150 -13.88 12.16 -15.05
N GLU A 151 -14.24 10.94 -14.65
CA GLU A 151 -14.84 10.67 -13.33
C GLU A 151 -13.91 11.05 -12.17
N TRP A 152 -12.61 10.97 -12.40
CA TRP A 152 -11.56 11.38 -11.46
C TRP A 152 -11.62 12.85 -11.04
N HIS A 153 -12.33 13.71 -11.78
CA HIS A 153 -12.58 15.10 -11.39
C HIS A 153 -13.45 15.23 -10.13
N ASN A 154 -14.32 14.26 -9.90
CA ASN A 154 -15.32 14.27 -8.82
C ASN A 154 -14.80 13.64 -7.53
N GLU A 155 -13.57 13.14 -7.54
CA GLU A 155 -12.93 12.57 -6.38
C GLU A 155 -12.80 13.59 -5.24
N SER A 156 -13.22 13.18 -4.03
CA SER A 156 -13.25 14.05 -2.83
C SER A 156 -11.89 14.59 -2.39
N TRP A 157 -10.80 14.01 -2.89
CA TRP A 157 -9.44 14.45 -2.59
C TRP A 157 -8.92 15.52 -3.56
N GLN A 158 -9.63 15.80 -4.65
CA GLN A 158 -9.26 16.82 -5.63
C GLN A 158 -9.26 18.22 -4.97
N PRO A 159 -8.25 19.05 -5.24
CA PRO A 159 -8.31 20.47 -4.91
C PRO A 159 -9.51 21.14 -5.59
N LYS A 160 -9.99 22.25 -4.99
CA LYS A 160 -11.11 23.02 -5.52
C LYS A 160 -10.76 23.74 -6.83
N GLU A 161 -9.54 24.24 -6.92
CA GLU A 161 -9.11 25.16 -7.99
C GLU A 161 -8.45 24.44 -9.17
N SER A 162 -7.90 23.25 -8.96
CA SER A 162 -7.09 22.56 -9.95
C SER A 162 -7.31 21.05 -9.85
N LYS A 163 -7.61 20.40 -10.98
CA LYS A 163 -7.79 18.95 -11.07
C LYS A 163 -6.49 18.31 -11.51
N PHE A 164 -6.07 17.27 -10.81
CA PHE A 164 -4.88 16.51 -11.14
C PHE A 164 -5.21 15.03 -11.29
N PHE A 165 -4.75 14.43 -12.39
CA PHE A 165 -4.76 12.98 -12.48
C PHE A 165 -3.55 12.42 -11.72
N PRO A 166 -3.74 11.38 -10.87
CA PRO A 166 -2.63 10.80 -10.13
C PRO A 166 -1.55 10.19 -11.04
N SER A 167 -0.28 10.37 -10.68
CA SER A 167 0.81 9.66 -11.35
C SER A 167 0.76 8.17 -10.98
N ILE A 168 1.15 7.30 -11.91
CA ILE A 168 1.20 5.86 -11.67
C ILE A 168 2.61 5.48 -11.25
N LEU A 169 2.77 4.87 -10.09
CA LEU A 169 4.04 4.37 -9.58
C LEU A 169 3.96 2.84 -9.47
N ILE A 170 4.74 2.16 -10.29
CA ILE A 170 4.84 0.70 -10.30
C ILE A 170 6.10 0.32 -9.54
N ILE A 171 5.90 -0.40 -8.43
CA ILE A 171 6.97 -0.99 -7.63
C ILE A 171 7.25 -2.40 -8.16
N THR A 172 8.39 -2.58 -8.82
CA THR A 172 8.76 -3.80 -9.55
C THR A 172 10.27 -3.93 -9.67
N GLU A 173 10.78 -5.15 -9.61
CA GLU A 173 12.19 -5.46 -9.91
C GLU A 173 12.46 -5.46 -11.43
N LYS A 174 11.44 -5.78 -12.23
CA LYS A 174 11.55 -5.82 -13.69
C LYS A 174 11.08 -4.50 -14.29
N TYR A 175 11.89 -3.91 -15.15
CA TYR A 175 11.48 -2.80 -15.99
C TYR A 175 10.59 -3.27 -17.15
N TYR A 176 9.47 -2.58 -17.35
CA TYR A 176 8.55 -2.82 -18.45
C TYR A 176 8.62 -1.69 -19.47
N ASN A 177 8.77 -2.02 -20.75
CA ASN A 177 8.65 -1.05 -21.83
C ASN A 177 7.16 -0.81 -22.15
N ILE A 178 6.50 -0.05 -21.27
CA ILE A 178 5.10 0.39 -21.37
C ILE A 178 5.07 1.90 -21.62
N SER A 179 4.08 2.35 -22.38
CA SER A 179 3.92 3.76 -22.70
C SER A 179 2.45 4.18 -22.63
N SER A 180 2.26 5.45 -22.31
CA SER A 180 0.99 6.15 -22.38
C SER A 180 1.28 7.58 -22.82
N PHE A 181 0.45 8.14 -23.69
CA PHE A 181 0.57 9.54 -24.11
C PHE A 181 -0.03 10.50 -23.08
N SER A 182 -0.97 10.02 -22.27
CA SER A 182 -1.77 10.84 -21.36
C SER A 182 -1.32 10.73 -19.91
N LEU A 183 -0.61 9.65 -19.55
CA LEU A 183 -0.34 9.29 -18.16
C LEU A 183 1.14 9.39 -17.83
N ARG A 184 1.42 9.97 -16.64
CA ARG A 184 2.76 9.96 -16.06
C ARG A 184 2.98 8.65 -15.31
N ILE A 185 3.86 7.81 -15.84
CA ILE A 185 4.18 6.48 -15.29
C ILE A 185 5.62 6.45 -14.80
N PHE A 186 5.80 5.97 -13.57
CA PHE A 186 7.09 5.72 -12.94
C PHE A 186 7.24 4.24 -12.63
N GLN A 187 8.45 3.72 -12.77
CA GLN A 187 8.81 2.36 -12.40
C GLN A 187 10.06 2.41 -11.54
N ALA A 188 10.03 1.74 -10.39
CA ALA A 188 11.17 1.64 -9.48
C ALA A 188 11.07 0.34 -8.67
N SER A 189 12.18 -0.20 -8.18
CA SER A 189 12.13 -1.36 -7.27
C SER A 189 11.77 -0.98 -5.83
N SER A 190 11.85 0.30 -5.47
CA SER A 190 11.50 0.81 -4.14
C SER A 190 11.16 2.30 -4.17
N ILE A 191 10.55 2.82 -3.10
CA ILE A 191 10.31 4.26 -2.94
C ILE A 191 11.64 5.03 -2.86
N GLY A 192 12.67 4.44 -2.26
CA GLY A 192 14.01 5.03 -2.23
C GLY A 192 14.59 5.20 -3.63
N ASN A 193 14.53 4.15 -4.45
CA ASN A 193 15.00 4.20 -5.84
C ASN A 193 14.19 5.17 -6.70
N PHE A 194 12.88 5.25 -6.46
CA PHE A 194 12.04 6.26 -7.09
C PHE A 194 12.52 7.67 -6.77
N LEU A 195 12.75 8.01 -5.50
CA LEU A 195 13.24 9.33 -5.11
C LEU A 195 14.62 9.64 -5.71
N ASN A 196 15.55 8.67 -5.70
CA ASN A 196 16.86 8.83 -6.31
C ASN A 196 16.75 9.12 -7.81
N SER A 197 15.84 8.44 -8.51
CA SER A 197 15.60 8.67 -9.95
C SER A 197 15.07 10.06 -10.28
N LEU A 198 14.34 10.69 -9.34
CA LEU A 198 13.86 12.06 -9.48
C LEU A 198 14.99 13.08 -9.25
N ALA A 199 15.89 12.80 -8.30
CA ALA A 199 17.02 13.68 -8.01
C ALA A 199 18.02 13.74 -9.18
N VAL A 200 18.30 12.59 -9.82
CA VAL A 200 19.21 12.52 -10.97
C VAL A 200 18.67 13.25 -12.21
N LYS A 201 17.34 13.30 -12.38
CA LYS A 201 16.70 14.01 -13.52
C LYS A 201 16.61 15.53 -13.34
N ALA A 202 16.93 16.06 -12.16
CA ALA A 202 16.91 17.49 -11.87
C ALA A 202 18.28 18.17 -12.06
N GLN A 203 19.31 17.41 -12.43
CA GLN A 203 20.64 17.86 -12.86
C GLN A 203 20.72 17.82 -14.38
#